data_AF-A0A947XSZ8-F1
#
_entry.id   AF-A0A947XSZ8-F1
#
_cell.length_a   1.000
_cell.length_b   1.000
_cell.length_c   1.000
_cell.angle_alpha   90.00
_cell.angle_beta   90.00
_cell.angle_gamma   90.00
#
_symmetry.space_group_name_H-M   'P 1'
#
loop_
_entity.id
_entity.type
_entity.pdbx_description
1 polymer ?
#
loop_
_entity_poly.entity_id
_entity_poly.type
_entity_poly.pdbx_seq_one_letter_code
_entity_poly.pdbx_strand_id
1 'polypeptide(L)' 'MTNKIEELRQKAIQLCAEHGVTVRTYGQAWWLVGNGINRVVAELAGLCRTDIAPLTVAER' A
#
# COMPACT_ATOMS: atom_id res chain seq x y z
N MET A 1 11.97 18.15 -12.84
CA MET A 1 11.73 18.10 -11.38
C MET A 1 10.72 16.99 -11.12
N THR A 2 11.10 15.95 -10.41
CA THR A 2 10.15 14.90 -10.00
C THR A 2 9.20 15.51 -8.97
N ASN A 3 7.90 15.37 -9.19
CA ASN A 3 6.88 15.86 -8.26
C ASN A 3 7.08 15.14 -6.91
N LYS A 4 7.11 15.88 -5.79
CA LYS A 4 7.29 15.34 -4.45
C LYS A 4 6.33 14.18 -4.13
N ILE A 5 5.10 14.28 -4.63
CA ILE A 5 4.08 13.23 -4.47
C ILE A 5 4.51 11.95 -5.19
N GLU A 6 5.08 12.07 -6.38
CA GLU A 6 5.53 10.91 -7.16
C GLU A 6 6.70 10.19 -6.47
N GLU A 7 7.63 10.95 -5.88
CA GLU A 7 8.70 10.35 -5.06
C GLU A 7 8.14 9.58 -3.85
N LEU A 8 7.11 10.12 -3.20
CA LEU A 8 6.45 9.45 -2.07
C LEU A 8 5.70 8.19 -2.51
N ARG A 9 5.04 8.22 -3.68
CA ARG A 9 4.41 7.03 -4.25
C ARG A 9 5.44 5.95 -4.56
N GLN A 10 6.57 6.29 -5.18
CA GLN A 10 7.62 5.32 -5.46
C GLN A 10 8.18 4.67 -4.19
N LYS A 11 8.38 5.47 -3.12
CA LYS A 11 8.77 4.94 -1.80
C LYS A 11 7.72 4.00 -1.21
N ALA A 12 6.44 4.32 -1.34
CA ALA A 12 5.36 3.48 -0.86
C ALA A 12 5.24 2.17 -1.67
N ILE A 13 5.44 2.21 -2.99
CA ILE A 13 5.50 1.01 -3.85
C ILE A 13 6.65 0.11 -3.43
N GLN A 14 7.84 0.68 -3.23
CA GLN A 14 9.00 -0.06 -2.74
C GLN A 14 8.71 -0.71 -1.38
N LEU A 15 8.14 0.04 -0.44
CA LEU A 15 7.74 -0.48 0.87
C LEU A 15 6.75 -1.65 0.74
N CYS A 16 5.74 -1.54 -0.14
CA CYS A 16 4.81 -2.63 -0.37
C CYS A 16 5.53 -3.88 -0.90
N ALA A 17 6.42 -3.72 -1.88
CA ALA A 17 7.18 -4.83 -2.47
C ALA A 17 8.09 -5.53 -1.44
N GLU A 18 8.77 -4.77 -0.58
CA GLU A 18 9.62 -5.29 0.52
C GLU A 18 8.85 -6.16 1.52
N HIS A 19 7.53 -5.96 1.65
CA HIS A 19 6.64 -6.70 2.56
C HIS A 19 5.74 -7.72 1.83
N GLY A 20 6.00 -8.00 0.55
CA GLY A 20 5.21 -8.96 -0.23
C GLY A 20 3.78 -8.48 -0.53
N VAL A 21 3.54 -7.17 -0.49
CA VAL A 21 2.27 -6.54 -0.87
C VAL A 21 2.34 -6.09 -2.32
N THR A 22 1.43 -6.59 -3.14
CA THR A 22 1.24 -6.17 -4.52
C THR A 22 0.36 -4.93 -4.57
N VAL A 23 0.83 -3.90 -5.28
CA VAL A 23 0.07 -2.68 -5.56
C VAL A 23 -0.55 -2.78 -6.95
N ARG A 24 -1.87 -2.60 -7.06
CA ARG A 24 -2.61 -2.61 -8.33
C ARG A 24 -3.39 -1.31 -8.50
N THR A 25 -3.58 -0.88 -9.73
CA THR A 25 -4.49 0.23 -10.04
C THR A 25 -5.94 -0.23 -9.82
N TYR A 26 -6.74 0.63 -9.22
CA TYR A 26 -8.16 0.37 -8.93
C TYR A 26 -8.98 1.64 -9.16
N GLY A 27 -9.34 1.90 -10.41
CA GLY A 27 -10.00 3.14 -10.80
C GLY A 27 -9.12 4.35 -10.51
N GLN A 28 -9.59 5.26 -9.66
CA GLN A 28 -8.85 6.45 -9.18
C GLN A 28 -8.10 6.18 -7.86
N ALA A 29 -7.97 4.92 -7.47
CA ALA A 29 -7.38 4.47 -6.22
C ALA A 29 -6.39 3.32 -6.48
N TRP A 30 -5.86 2.76 -5.40
CA TRP A 30 -4.89 1.68 -5.40
C TRP A 30 -5.37 0.54 -4.54
N TRP A 31 -5.22 -0.68 -5.04
CA TRP A 31 -5.54 -1.89 -4.33
C TRP A 31 -4.27 -2.58 -3.85
N LEU A 32 -4.18 -2.77 -2.54
CA LEU A 32 -3.08 -3.44 -1.86
C LEU A 32 -3.49 -4.88 -1.55
N VAL A 33 -2.75 -5.84 -2.07
CA VAL A 33 -3.03 -7.28 -1.93
C VAL A 33 -1.79 -8.03 -1.50
N GLY A 34 -1.87 -8.79 -0.42
CA GLY A 34 -0.75 -9.58 0.10
C GLY A 34 -1.22 -10.53 1.21
N ASN A 35 -0.27 -11.19 1.88
CA ASN A 35 -0.59 -12.09 2.98
C ASN A 35 -1.23 -11.32 4.14
N GLY A 36 -2.53 -11.58 4.42
CA GLY A 36 -3.29 -10.84 5.43
C GLY A 36 -3.59 -9.38 5.08
N ILE A 37 -3.37 -8.96 3.82
CA ILE A 37 -3.65 -7.61 3.32
C ILE A 37 -4.60 -7.68 2.13
N ASN A 38 -5.75 -7.01 2.25
CA ASN A 38 -6.69 -6.77 1.17
C ASN A 38 -7.42 -5.44 1.42
N ARG A 39 -6.90 -4.33 0.90
CA ARG A 39 -7.49 -3.00 1.14
C ARG A 39 -7.29 -2.06 -0.04
N VAL A 40 -8.24 -1.15 -0.23
CA VAL A 40 -8.16 -0.07 -1.22
C VAL A 40 -7.81 1.24 -0.53
N VAL A 41 -6.87 1.98 -1.09
CA VAL A 41 -6.43 3.30 -0.61
C VAL A 41 -6.50 4.32 -1.75
N ALA A 42 -6.94 5.54 -1.46
CA ALA A 42 -7.07 6.58 -2.48
C ALA A 42 -5.71 7.06 -3.03
N GLU A 43 -4.66 7.01 -2.20
CA GLU A 43 -3.33 7.51 -2.52
C GLU A 43 -2.26 6.67 -1.80
N LEU A 44 -1.12 6.45 -2.45
CA LEU A 44 0.03 5.73 -1.87
C LEU A 44 0.97 6.68 -1.13
N ALA A 45 1.05 7.95 -1.55
CA ALA A 45 1.84 8.96 -0.88
C ALA A 45 1.34 9.15 0.57
N GLY A 46 2.14 8.69 1.53
CA GLY A 46 1.80 8.72 2.96
C GLY A 46 1.63 7.34 3.60
N LEU A 47 1.62 6.26 2.80
CA LEU A 47 1.63 4.90 3.34
C LEU A 47 2.86 4.67 4.23
N CYS A 48 2.63 4.06 5.38
CA CYS A 48 3.66 3.62 6.31
C CYS A 48 3.54 2.11 6.58
N ARG A 49 4.49 1.56 7.35
CA ARG A 49 4.54 0.13 7.66
C ARG A 49 3.26 -0.40 8.33
N THR A 50 2.64 0.41 9.19
CA THR A 50 1.39 0.03 9.86
C THR A 50 0.22 -0.12 8.89
N ASP A 51 0.22 0.63 7.78
CA ASP A 51 -0.86 0.55 6.79
C ASP A 51 -0.87 -0.76 5.99
N ILE A 52 0.29 -1.43 5.94
CA ILE A 52 0.52 -2.70 5.24
C ILE A 52 0.77 -3.87 6.20
N ALA A 53 0.50 -3.69 7.49
CA ALA A 53 0.57 -4.77 8.47
C ALA A 53 -0.64 -5.70 8.31
N PRO A 54 -0.45 -7.04 8.32
CA PRO A 54 -1.54 -8.00 8.19
C PRO A 54 -2.68 -7.73 9.16
N LEU A 55 -3.92 -7.83 8.66
CA LEU A 55 -5.10 -7.76 9.51
C LEU A 55 -5.08 -8.92 10.49
N THR A 56 -5.02 -8.59 11.79
CA THR A 56 -5.17 -9.60 12.83
C THR A 56 -6.65 -9.96 12.91
N VAL A 57 -7.00 -11.16 12.44
CA VAL A 57 -8.36 -11.69 12.61
C VAL A 57 -8.46 -12.16 14.06
N ALA A 58 -9.24 -11.46 14.88
CA ALA A 58 -9.62 -11.98 16.19
C ALA A 58 -10.62 -13.11 15.98
N GLU A 59 -10.28 -14.32 16.45
CA GLU A 59 -11.24 -15.42 16.56
C GLU A 59 -12.35 -14.99 17.53
N ARG A 60 -13.61 -15.21 17.12
CA ARG A 60 -14.81 -14.82 17.87
C ARG A 60 -15.16 -15.84 18.93
#